data_AF-A0A699ZEV1-F1
#
_entry.id   AF-A0A699ZEV1-F1
#
_cell.length_a   1.000
_cell.length_b   1.000
_cell.length_c   1.000
_cell.angle_alpha   90.00
_cell.angle_beta   90.00
_cell.angle_gamma   90.00
#
_symmetry.space_group_name_H-M   'P 1'
#
loop_
_entity.id
_entity.type
_entity.pdbx_description
1 polymer ?
#
loop_
_entity_poly.entity_id
_entity_poly.type
_entity_poly.pdbx_seq_one_letter_code
_entity_poly.pdbx_strand_id
1 'polypeptide(L)'
;MPQLGEPLLQLRSCVYMDYNGTTPIWPQVAEAMLPFLTDHFGNPSSGHVYGQKCKAAVELARQQGQASFTAVGVDAEGLVDPEAVLAAVTRDTVLVSIMHSNNEVGSLQPIAAISAGLRKAGPQVLLHTDAAQSLGKVAVDVEALGVDLLTLVGHKLGAPKGVAALWVGLGKAAEIARLEGAATARHMQTMRDYMQQRLVAAFPEGRVRVNGPSGPDLRLPNTLSISIAGLSAAAALVALADKLAASAGAACHSSGASLSSVLRAMGVDPTFGAVWW
;
A
#
# COMPACT_ATOMS: atom_id res chain seq x y z
N MET A 1 -0.27 -14.04 -25.60
CA MET A 1 0.16 -13.08 -24.57
C MET A 1 -1.02 -12.15 -24.29
N PRO A 2 -1.39 -11.90 -23.03
CA PRO A 2 -2.37 -10.85 -22.72
C PRO A 2 -1.84 -9.54 -23.30
N GLN A 3 -2.68 -8.81 -24.04
CA GLN A 3 -2.28 -7.50 -24.58
C GLN A 3 -2.10 -6.55 -23.38
N LEU A 4 -0.94 -5.86 -23.34
CA LEU A 4 -0.69 -4.77 -22.39
C LEU A 4 -1.82 -3.73 -22.54
N GLY A 5 -2.79 -3.74 -21.62
CA GLY A 5 -3.88 -2.76 -21.60
C GLY A 5 -5.31 -3.31 -21.56
N GLU A 6 -5.53 -4.64 -21.55
CA GLU A 6 -6.88 -5.11 -21.21
C GLU A 6 -7.21 -4.72 -19.76
N PRO A 7 -8.31 -3.98 -19.52
CA PRO A 7 -8.69 -3.59 -18.17
C PRO A 7 -8.93 -4.84 -17.32
N LEU A 8 -8.32 -4.93 -16.13
CA LEU A 8 -8.65 -5.97 -15.13
C LEU A 8 -10.16 -5.98 -14.81
N LEU A 9 -10.86 -4.87 -15.04
CA LEU A 9 -12.32 -4.73 -14.97
C LEU A 9 -13.11 -5.61 -15.96
N GLN A 10 -12.46 -6.24 -16.95
CA GLN A 10 -13.08 -7.25 -17.81
C GLN A 10 -13.08 -8.65 -17.18
N LEU A 11 -12.41 -8.88 -16.04
CA LEU A 11 -12.55 -10.08 -15.21
C LEU A 11 -13.87 -10.06 -14.42
N ARG A 12 -15.00 -9.77 -15.08
CA ARG A 12 -16.34 -9.67 -14.45
C ARG A 12 -16.79 -10.96 -13.75
N SER A 13 -16.07 -12.07 -13.92
CA SER A 13 -16.30 -13.35 -13.24
C SER A 13 -15.50 -13.55 -11.95
N CYS A 14 -14.49 -12.72 -11.66
CA CYS A 14 -13.60 -12.88 -10.50
C CYS A 14 -13.89 -11.83 -9.43
N VAL A 15 -14.21 -12.28 -8.22
CA VAL A 15 -14.40 -11.42 -7.05
C VAL A 15 -13.05 -11.16 -6.39
N TYR A 16 -12.69 -9.89 -6.21
CA TYR A 16 -11.43 -9.50 -5.56
C TYR A 16 -11.62 -9.29 -4.06
N MET A 17 -11.05 -10.19 -3.25
CA MET A 17 -11.08 -10.19 -1.78
C MET A 17 -9.64 -10.17 -1.21
N ASP A 18 -8.71 -9.52 -1.91
CA ASP A 18 -7.31 -9.41 -1.47
C ASP A 18 -6.93 -7.95 -1.15
N TYR A 19 -7.86 -7.21 -0.56
CA TYR A 19 -7.69 -5.80 -0.19
C TYR A 19 -6.56 -5.57 0.83
N ASN A 20 -6.13 -6.62 1.55
CA ASN A 20 -4.97 -6.57 2.43
C ASN A 20 -3.64 -6.68 1.66
N GLY A 21 -3.65 -7.25 0.45
CA GLY A 21 -2.49 -7.31 -0.45
C GLY A 21 -2.31 -6.01 -1.23
N THR A 22 -3.37 -5.51 -1.86
CA THR A 22 -3.42 -4.17 -2.46
C THR A 22 -4.87 -3.74 -2.75
N THR A 23 -5.10 -2.47 -3.08
CA THR A 23 -6.44 -1.95 -3.37
C THR A 23 -6.47 -1.19 -4.70
N PRO A 24 -7.59 -1.27 -5.46
CA PRO A 24 -7.75 -0.41 -6.62
C PRO A 24 -7.78 1.07 -6.19
N ILE A 25 -7.17 1.94 -7.00
CA ILE A 25 -7.27 3.38 -6.80
C ILE A 25 -8.73 3.81 -7.00
N TRP A 26 -9.27 4.61 -6.09
CA TRP A 26 -10.62 5.18 -6.28
C TRP A 26 -10.71 5.95 -7.61
N PRO A 27 -11.78 5.81 -8.41
CA PRO A 27 -11.91 6.52 -9.68
C PRO A 27 -11.72 8.03 -9.55
N GLN A 28 -12.25 8.63 -8.48
CA GLN A 28 -12.12 10.06 -8.18
C GLN A 28 -10.68 10.45 -7.85
N VAL A 29 -9.90 9.54 -7.26
CA VAL A 29 -8.47 9.74 -7.03
C VAL A 29 -7.73 9.73 -8.35
N ALA A 30 -7.96 8.73 -9.20
CA ALA A 30 -7.34 8.65 -10.53
C ALA A 30 -7.69 9.86 -11.40
N GLU A 31 -8.95 10.32 -11.37
CA GLU A 31 -9.42 11.51 -12.08
C GLU A 31 -8.72 12.78 -11.57
N ALA A 32 -8.57 12.95 -10.26
CA ALA A 32 -7.86 14.08 -9.68
C ALA A 32 -6.36 14.09 -10.05
N MET A 33 -5.75 12.91 -10.17
CA MET A 33 -4.35 12.74 -10.56
C MET A 33 -4.10 13.04 -12.04
N LEU A 34 -5.05 12.69 -12.92
CA LEU A 34 -4.85 12.61 -14.36
C LEU A 34 -4.28 13.91 -14.99
N PRO A 35 -4.78 15.12 -14.67
CA PRO A 35 -4.25 16.36 -15.25
C PRO A 35 -2.77 16.58 -14.94
N PHE A 36 -2.28 16.07 -13.80
CA PHE A 36 -0.89 16.22 -13.36
C PHE A 36 0.04 15.13 -13.92
N LEU A 37 -0.55 14.09 -14.52
CA LEU A 37 0.17 13.09 -15.31
C LEU A 37 0.31 13.52 -16.78
N THR A 38 -0.60 14.38 -17.28
CA THR A 38 -0.65 14.80 -18.69
C THR A 38 -0.22 16.25 -18.89
N ASP A 39 -1.04 17.21 -18.45
CA ASP A 39 -1.01 18.61 -18.86
C ASP A 39 -0.36 19.55 -17.83
N HIS A 40 -0.30 19.13 -16.56
CA HIS A 40 0.23 19.88 -15.43
C HIS A 40 1.46 19.17 -14.88
N PHE A 41 2.48 19.07 -15.73
CA PHE A 41 3.69 18.29 -15.47
C PHE A 41 4.83 19.09 -14.84
N GLY A 42 4.66 20.40 -14.61
CA GLY A 42 5.76 21.25 -14.15
C GLY A 42 6.19 20.91 -12.72
N ASN A 43 7.48 21.14 -12.42
CA ASN A 43 8.00 20.94 -11.07
C ASN A 43 7.40 22.01 -10.14
N PRO A 44 6.73 21.64 -9.02
CA PRO A 44 6.18 22.58 -8.05
C PRO A 44 7.19 23.60 -7.49
N SER A 45 8.47 23.27 -7.49
CA SER A 45 9.54 24.16 -7.00
C SER A 45 9.99 25.18 -8.05
N SER A 46 9.57 25.05 -9.30
CA SER A 46 9.96 25.96 -10.39
C SER A 46 9.08 27.20 -10.43
N GLY A 47 9.70 28.39 -10.58
CA GLY A 47 9.00 29.68 -10.60
C GLY A 47 8.20 29.98 -11.89
N HIS A 48 8.32 29.16 -12.93
CA HIS A 48 7.64 29.36 -14.21
C HIS A 48 6.18 28.86 -14.21
N VAL A 49 5.39 29.26 -15.19
CA VAL A 49 3.94 28.98 -15.30
C VAL A 49 3.57 27.50 -15.11
N TYR A 50 4.36 26.57 -15.65
CA TYR A 50 4.10 25.14 -15.49
C TYR A 50 4.29 24.62 -14.04
N GLY A 51 5.22 25.21 -13.28
CA GLY A 51 5.49 24.84 -11.89
C GLY A 51 4.50 25.47 -10.92
N GLN A 52 4.07 26.70 -11.21
CA GLN A 52 3.09 27.43 -10.41
C GLN A 52 1.76 26.69 -10.27
N LYS A 53 1.23 26.09 -11.35
CA LYS A 53 -0.01 25.28 -11.27
C LYS A 53 0.13 24.07 -10.35
N CYS A 54 1.24 23.35 -10.46
CA CYS A 54 1.51 22.18 -9.60
C CYS A 54 1.73 22.59 -8.14
N LYS A 55 2.43 23.72 -7.92
CA LYS A 55 2.62 24.30 -6.60
C LYS A 55 1.28 24.65 -5.93
N ALA A 56 0.40 25.34 -6.66
CA ALA A 56 -0.92 25.70 -6.16
C ALA A 56 -1.77 24.46 -5.82
N ALA A 57 -1.70 23.39 -6.63
CA ALA A 57 -2.42 22.14 -6.34
C ALA A 57 -1.89 21.45 -5.07
N VAL A 58 -0.57 21.39 -4.91
CA VAL A 58 0.07 20.88 -3.68
C VAL A 58 -0.32 21.75 -2.48
N GLU A 59 -0.33 23.08 -2.61
CA GLU A 59 -0.74 24.00 -1.54
C GLU A 59 -2.22 23.89 -1.19
N LEU A 60 -3.10 23.70 -2.17
CA LEU A 60 -4.52 23.47 -1.93
C LEU A 60 -4.75 22.16 -1.16
N ALA A 61 -4.09 21.08 -1.58
CA ALA A 61 -4.12 19.81 -0.86
C ALA A 61 -3.63 19.96 0.59
N ARG A 62 -2.62 20.82 0.82
CA ARG A 62 -2.14 21.17 2.16
C ARG A 62 -3.16 21.97 2.97
N GLN A 63 -3.82 22.97 2.38
CA GLN A 63 -4.76 23.87 3.05
C GLN A 63 -6.10 23.20 3.42
N GLN A 64 -6.53 22.22 2.63
CA GLN A 64 -7.78 21.50 2.89
C GLN A 64 -7.72 20.55 4.09
N GLY A 65 -6.58 20.48 4.80
CA GLY A 65 -6.42 19.67 6.01
C GLY A 65 -6.55 18.17 5.77
N GLN A 66 -6.40 17.72 4.52
CA GLN A 66 -6.54 16.33 4.12
C GLN A 66 -5.31 15.49 4.54
N ALA A 67 -4.15 16.13 4.75
CA ALA A 67 -2.95 15.53 5.32
C ALA A 67 -2.05 16.59 5.98
N SER A 68 -1.45 16.27 7.13
CA SER A 68 -0.36 17.05 7.75
C SER A 68 1.00 16.50 7.32
N PHE A 69 2.02 17.35 7.20
CA PHE A 69 3.39 16.91 6.93
C PHE A 69 4.38 17.55 7.89
N THR A 70 5.46 16.82 8.19
CA THR A 70 6.62 17.33 8.93
C THR A 70 7.79 17.39 7.95
N ALA A 71 8.40 18.56 7.79
CA ALA A 71 9.63 18.69 7.01
C ALA A 71 10.84 18.36 7.89
N VAL A 72 11.67 17.44 7.44
CA VAL A 72 12.97 17.11 8.06
C VAL A 72 14.06 17.87 7.30
N GLY A 73 14.91 18.58 8.02
CA GLY A 73 16.02 19.32 7.43
C GLY A 73 17.15 18.41 6.92
N VAL A 74 18.12 19.01 6.24
CA VAL A 74 19.36 18.36 5.80
C VAL A 74 20.57 19.08 6.40
N ASP A 75 21.70 18.39 6.46
CA ASP A 75 22.98 18.95 6.90
C ASP A 75 23.66 19.82 5.81
N ALA A 76 24.89 20.26 6.09
CA ALA A 76 25.68 21.08 5.18
C ALA A 76 26.09 20.37 3.88
N GLU A 77 26.04 19.03 3.84
CA GLU A 77 26.29 18.22 2.64
C GLU A 77 24.99 17.88 1.89
N GLY A 78 23.85 18.36 2.40
CA GLY A 78 22.54 18.09 1.81
C GLY A 78 22.05 16.67 2.08
N LEU A 79 22.50 16.03 3.16
CA LEU A 79 22.04 14.71 3.62
C LEU A 79 21.01 14.84 4.74
N VAL A 80 19.97 14.01 4.69
CA VAL A 80 19.02 13.86 5.79
C VAL A 80 19.62 12.93 6.85
N ASP A 81 19.49 13.32 8.11
CA ASP A 81 19.82 12.45 9.24
C ASP A 81 18.69 11.41 9.44
N PRO A 82 18.99 10.09 9.33
CA PRO A 82 17.99 9.06 9.59
C PRO A 82 17.32 9.18 10.96
N GLU A 83 18.06 9.53 12.02
CA GLU A 83 17.50 9.63 13.37
C GLU A 83 16.50 10.79 13.47
N ALA A 84 16.77 11.92 12.80
CA ALA A 84 15.83 13.02 12.71
C ALA A 84 14.54 12.64 11.97
N VAL A 85 14.63 11.78 10.95
CA VAL A 85 13.44 11.24 10.27
C VAL A 85 12.63 10.37 11.22
N LEU A 86 13.28 9.46 11.93
CA LEU A 86 12.59 8.56 12.89
C LEU A 86 11.93 9.36 14.02
N ALA A 87 12.59 10.40 14.53
CA ALA A 87 12.04 11.27 15.56
C ALA A 87 10.81 12.08 15.08
N ALA A 88 10.71 12.36 13.78
CA ALA A 88 9.57 13.06 13.19
C ALA A 88 8.35 12.15 12.96
N VAL A 89 8.52 10.83 13.01
CA VAL A 89 7.44 9.85 12.87
C VAL A 89 6.58 9.84 14.13
N THR A 90 5.28 9.92 13.94
CA THR A 90 4.27 9.83 14.99
C THR A 90 3.36 8.63 14.74
N ARG A 91 2.46 8.34 15.69
CA ARG A 91 1.44 7.29 15.52
C ARG A 91 0.47 7.55 14.36
N ASP A 92 0.34 8.80 13.92
CA ASP A 92 -0.57 9.23 12.86
C ASP A 92 0.15 9.35 11.50
N THR A 93 1.47 9.08 11.47
CA THR A 93 2.27 9.13 10.26
C THR A 93 1.97 7.91 9.39
N VAL A 94 1.50 8.15 8.17
CA VAL A 94 1.19 7.09 7.20
C VAL A 94 2.27 6.92 6.12
N LEU A 95 3.08 7.96 5.89
CA LEU A 95 4.05 8.01 4.80
C LEU A 95 5.27 8.85 5.19
N VAL A 96 6.46 8.30 4.95
CA VAL A 96 7.74 9.03 4.89
C VAL A 96 8.13 9.10 3.41
N SER A 97 8.42 10.30 2.91
CA SER A 97 8.79 10.50 1.50
C SER A 97 10.08 11.30 1.40
N ILE A 98 11.15 10.66 0.92
CA ILE A 98 12.49 11.26 0.83
C ILE A 98 13.05 10.97 -0.55
N MET A 99 13.51 11.99 -1.28
CA MET A 99 14.14 11.76 -2.59
C MET A 99 15.42 10.94 -2.48
N HIS A 100 15.69 10.02 -3.41
CA HIS A 100 16.89 9.17 -3.38
C HIS A 100 18.15 9.98 -3.76
N SER A 101 18.04 10.86 -4.76
CA SER A 101 19.11 11.77 -5.16
C SER A 101 18.59 13.19 -5.31
N ASN A 102 19.24 14.14 -4.65
CA ASN A 102 18.89 15.55 -4.74
C ASN A 102 19.17 16.12 -6.14
N ASN A 103 18.24 16.90 -6.67
CA ASN A 103 18.35 17.44 -8.04
C ASN A 103 19.19 18.72 -8.17
N GLU A 104 19.62 19.33 -7.07
CA GLU A 104 20.41 20.56 -7.05
C GLU A 104 21.87 20.26 -6.72
N VAL A 105 22.12 19.50 -5.65
CA VAL A 105 23.49 19.19 -5.17
C VAL A 105 23.92 17.74 -5.44
N GLY A 106 23.01 16.88 -5.90
CA GLY A 106 23.35 15.50 -6.28
C GLY A 106 23.53 14.52 -5.11
N SER A 107 23.35 14.97 -3.87
CA SER A 107 23.49 14.13 -2.67
C SER A 107 22.59 12.89 -2.71
N LEU A 108 23.16 11.73 -2.39
CA LEU A 108 22.43 10.47 -2.28
C LEU A 108 21.98 10.27 -0.84
N GLN A 109 20.67 10.17 -0.65
CA GLN A 109 20.10 10.06 0.69
C GLN A 109 20.27 8.64 1.25
N PRO A 110 20.46 8.49 2.58
CA PRO A 110 20.66 7.19 3.24
C PRO A 110 19.35 6.38 3.38
N ILE A 111 18.65 6.14 2.27
CA ILE A 111 17.31 5.53 2.23
C ILE A 111 17.28 4.15 2.90
N ALA A 112 18.29 3.31 2.68
CA ALA A 112 18.35 1.98 3.29
C ALA A 112 18.46 2.04 4.82
N ALA A 113 19.21 3.01 5.36
CA ALA A 113 19.32 3.21 6.81
C ALA A 113 17.98 3.67 7.40
N ILE A 114 17.30 4.58 6.70
CA ILE A 114 15.97 5.09 7.08
C ILE A 114 14.94 3.97 7.06
N SER A 115 14.92 3.15 5.99
CA SER A 115 14.06 1.97 5.91
C SER A 115 14.29 1.04 7.11
N ALA A 116 15.53 0.67 7.39
CA ALA A 116 15.86 -0.21 8.51
C ALA A 116 15.40 0.38 9.86
N GLY A 117 15.55 1.69 10.05
CA GLY A 117 15.06 2.40 11.24
C GLY A 117 13.53 2.35 11.37
N LEU A 118 12.81 2.64 10.29
CA LEU A 118 11.34 2.62 10.25
C LEU A 118 10.80 1.23 10.55
N ARG A 119 11.39 0.18 9.95
CA ARG A 119 10.97 -1.21 10.20
C ARG A 119 11.16 -1.64 11.66
N LYS A 120 12.18 -1.12 12.34
CA LYS A 120 12.38 -1.33 13.79
C LYS A 120 11.38 -0.54 14.64
N ALA A 121 11.04 0.68 14.24
CA ALA A 121 10.13 1.57 14.96
C ALA A 121 8.65 1.14 14.84
N GLY A 122 8.26 0.49 13.74
CA GLY A 122 6.95 -0.16 13.60
C GLY A 122 6.51 -0.36 12.14
N PRO A 123 5.69 -1.38 11.84
CA PRO A 123 5.37 -1.79 10.46
C PRO A 123 4.35 -0.92 9.72
N GLN A 124 3.85 0.17 10.29
CA GLN A 124 2.68 0.90 9.76
C GLN A 124 3.01 2.13 8.89
N VAL A 125 4.28 2.50 8.77
CA VAL A 125 4.71 3.69 8.00
C VAL A 125 5.26 3.24 6.65
N LEU A 126 4.63 3.71 5.57
CA LEU A 126 5.13 3.48 4.22
C LEU A 126 6.36 4.37 3.97
N LEU A 127 7.40 3.82 3.35
CA LEU A 127 8.55 4.57 2.87
C LEU A 127 8.47 4.73 1.35
N HIS A 128 8.34 5.98 0.92
CA HIS A 128 8.45 6.39 -0.47
C HIS A 128 9.81 7.03 -0.73
N THR A 129 10.44 6.69 -1.87
CA THR A 129 11.56 7.46 -2.39
C THR A 129 11.35 7.95 -3.80
N ASP A 130 11.71 9.22 -4.05
CA ASP A 130 11.77 9.80 -5.39
C ASP A 130 13.13 9.55 -6.00
N ALA A 131 13.21 8.57 -6.91
CA ALA A 131 14.43 8.20 -7.63
C ALA A 131 14.54 8.86 -9.01
N ALA A 132 13.83 9.98 -9.25
CA ALA A 132 13.88 10.73 -10.50
C ALA A 132 15.31 11.02 -10.98
N GLN A 133 16.21 11.37 -10.07
CA GLN A 133 17.61 11.67 -10.40
C GLN A 133 18.53 10.45 -10.34
N SER A 134 18.10 9.37 -9.69
CA SER A 134 18.95 8.22 -9.44
C SER A 134 18.88 7.19 -10.56
N LEU A 135 17.67 6.91 -11.07
CA LEU A 135 17.48 5.89 -12.09
C LEU A 135 18.28 6.25 -13.35
N GLY A 136 19.08 5.30 -13.85
CA GLY A 136 19.96 5.48 -15.01
C GLY A 136 21.27 6.23 -14.74
N LYS A 137 21.52 6.66 -13.50
CA LYS A 137 22.78 7.33 -13.10
C LYS A 137 23.51 6.58 -11.99
N VAL A 138 22.76 6.00 -11.07
CA VAL A 138 23.25 5.14 -9.99
C VAL A 138 22.39 3.89 -9.91
N ALA A 139 22.90 2.85 -9.24
CA ALA A 139 22.11 1.65 -8.98
C ALA A 139 20.87 2.01 -8.14
N VAL A 140 19.70 1.57 -8.58
CA VAL A 140 18.45 1.69 -7.85
C VAL A 140 17.87 0.28 -7.74
N ASP A 141 17.98 -0.29 -6.55
CA ASP A 141 17.44 -1.59 -6.22
C ASP A 141 16.40 -1.40 -5.11
N VAL A 142 15.14 -1.71 -5.42
CA VAL A 142 14.02 -1.50 -4.51
C VAL A 142 14.16 -2.34 -3.24
N GLU A 143 14.64 -3.58 -3.36
CA GLU A 143 14.82 -4.47 -2.23
C GLU A 143 15.98 -4.00 -1.35
N ALA A 144 17.10 -3.61 -1.97
CA ALA A 144 18.25 -3.10 -1.23
C ALA A 144 17.97 -1.77 -0.53
N LEU A 145 17.15 -0.90 -1.13
CA LEU A 145 16.70 0.36 -0.52
C LEU A 145 15.62 0.14 0.56
N GLY A 146 14.90 -0.99 0.50
CA GLY A 146 13.84 -1.34 1.44
C GLY A 146 12.63 -0.40 1.40
N VAL A 147 12.34 0.21 0.24
CA VAL A 147 11.23 1.16 0.07
C VAL A 147 9.93 0.44 -0.29
N ASP A 148 8.80 0.98 0.18
CA ASP A 148 7.46 0.49 -0.17
C ASP A 148 6.99 1.08 -1.51
N LEU A 149 7.40 2.31 -1.80
CA LEU A 149 7.02 3.07 -2.98
C LEU A 149 8.26 3.71 -3.62
N LEU A 150 8.37 3.64 -4.94
CA LEU A 150 9.43 4.27 -5.69
C LEU A 150 8.83 5.16 -6.79
N THR A 151 9.06 6.47 -6.73
CA THR A 151 8.79 7.34 -7.88
C THR A 151 9.95 7.23 -8.87
N LEU A 152 9.62 6.79 -10.07
CA LEU A 152 10.49 6.84 -11.23
C LEU A 152 10.00 7.94 -12.16
N VAL A 153 10.93 8.74 -12.67
CA VAL A 153 10.59 9.86 -13.53
C VAL A 153 11.17 9.63 -14.90
N GLY A 154 10.29 9.20 -15.79
CA GLY A 154 10.60 8.94 -17.17
C GLY A 154 11.32 10.09 -17.85
N HIS A 155 10.92 11.36 -17.63
CA HIS A 155 11.44 12.47 -18.46
C HIS A 155 12.89 12.88 -18.16
N LYS A 156 13.51 12.28 -17.14
CA LYS A 156 14.95 12.35 -16.89
C LYS A 156 15.72 11.21 -17.60
N LEU A 157 14.98 10.35 -18.29
CA LEU A 157 15.37 9.20 -19.12
C LEU A 157 14.58 9.12 -20.47
N GLY A 158 13.77 10.12 -20.83
CA GLY A 158 12.95 10.17 -22.06
C GLY A 158 11.45 9.77 -22.00
N ALA A 159 10.84 9.53 -20.84
CA ALA A 159 9.41 9.17 -20.62
C ALA A 159 8.58 10.26 -19.85
N PRO A 160 7.30 10.10 -19.41
CA PRO A 160 6.49 11.19 -18.81
C PRO A 160 6.80 11.56 -17.32
N LYS A 161 6.17 12.62 -16.75
CA LYS A 161 6.40 13.19 -15.37
C LYS A 161 5.20 12.92 -14.40
N GLY A 162 5.37 12.85 -13.05
CA GLY A 162 4.26 12.41 -12.16
C GLY A 162 4.20 12.75 -10.64
N VAL A 163 5.03 13.64 -10.07
CA VAL A 163 5.03 13.91 -8.60
C VAL A 163 3.81 14.70 -8.09
N ALA A 164 3.28 15.64 -8.86
CA ALA A 164 2.09 16.41 -8.48
C ALA A 164 0.84 15.52 -8.48
N ALA A 165 0.78 14.54 -9.39
CA ALA A 165 -0.25 13.53 -9.42
C ALA A 165 -0.25 12.74 -8.11
N LEU A 166 0.91 12.30 -7.60
CA LEU A 166 0.97 11.57 -6.33
C LEU A 166 0.34 12.34 -5.15
N TRP A 167 0.66 13.63 -5.00
CA TRP A 167 0.12 14.46 -3.93
C TRP A 167 -1.39 14.69 -4.04
N VAL A 168 -1.87 15.00 -5.24
CA VAL A 168 -3.30 15.23 -5.48
C VAL A 168 -4.09 13.94 -5.28
N GLY A 169 -3.54 12.82 -5.73
CA GLY A 169 -4.16 11.51 -5.54
C GLY A 169 -4.26 11.12 -4.08
N LEU A 170 -3.17 11.25 -3.33
CA LEU A 170 -3.15 10.94 -1.89
C LEU A 170 -4.11 11.84 -1.10
N GLY A 171 -4.14 13.15 -1.39
CA GLY A 171 -5.09 14.09 -0.77
C GLY A 171 -6.54 13.71 -1.03
N LYS A 172 -6.87 13.37 -2.29
CA LYS A 172 -8.22 12.94 -2.66
C LYS A 172 -8.61 11.62 -1.99
N ALA A 173 -7.66 10.70 -1.84
CA ALA A 173 -7.90 9.44 -1.13
C ALA A 173 -8.18 9.71 0.36
N ALA A 174 -7.39 10.55 1.01
CA ALA A 174 -7.60 10.93 2.40
C ALA A 174 -8.96 11.63 2.61
N GLU A 175 -9.38 12.48 1.66
CA GLU A 175 -10.71 13.11 1.69
C GLU A 175 -11.85 12.08 1.68
N ILE A 176 -11.81 11.12 0.75
CA ILE A 176 -12.82 10.06 0.64
C ILE A 176 -12.82 9.20 1.90
N ALA A 177 -11.65 8.78 2.38
CA ALA A 177 -11.52 8.01 3.61
C ALA A 177 -12.13 8.74 4.81
N ARG A 178 -11.97 10.07 4.89
CA ARG A 178 -12.57 10.89 5.96
C ARG A 178 -14.09 10.99 5.85
N LEU A 179 -14.62 11.20 4.65
CA LEU A 179 -16.06 11.42 4.42
C LEU A 179 -16.85 10.10 4.49
N GLU A 180 -16.31 9.03 3.93
CA GLU A 180 -17.02 7.77 3.72
C GLU A 180 -16.55 6.66 4.67
N GLY A 181 -15.38 6.80 5.30
CA GLY A 181 -14.71 5.72 6.04
C GLY A 181 -15.56 5.03 7.09
N ALA A 182 -16.39 5.77 7.84
CA ALA A 182 -17.28 5.17 8.83
C ALA A 182 -18.39 4.31 8.19
N ALA A 183 -18.96 4.76 7.06
CA ALA A 183 -19.97 3.99 6.32
C ALA A 183 -19.34 2.78 5.63
N THR A 184 -18.17 2.98 5.02
CA THR A 184 -17.37 1.93 4.38
C THR A 184 -16.97 0.85 5.38
N ALA A 185 -16.48 1.22 6.56
CA ALA A 185 -16.13 0.27 7.62
C ALA A 185 -17.34 -0.56 8.08
N ARG A 186 -18.50 0.07 8.29
CA ARG A 186 -19.74 -0.67 8.62
C ARG A 186 -20.15 -1.64 7.53
N HIS A 187 -20.06 -1.22 6.26
CA HIS A 187 -20.37 -2.10 5.14
C HIS A 187 -19.40 -3.28 5.04
N MET A 188 -18.10 -3.03 5.17
CA MET A 188 -17.06 -4.07 5.22
C MET A 188 -17.36 -5.08 6.32
N GLN A 189 -17.69 -4.61 7.52
CA GLN A 189 -18.04 -5.48 8.64
C GLN A 189 -19.26 -6.34 8.33
N THR A 190 -20.34 -5.76 7.80
CA THR A 190 -21.55 -6.51 7.41
C THR A 190 -21.23 -7.61 6.39
N MET A 191 -20.45 -7.30 5.35
CA MET A 191 -20.09 -8.26 4.32
C MET A 191 -19.17 -9.36 4.84
N ARG A 192 -18.20 -9.00 5.69
CA ARG A 192 -17.28 -9.92 6.36
C ARG A 192 -18.03 -10.89 7.28
N ASP A 193 -18.93 -10.36 8.12
CA ASP A 193 -19.74 -11.17 9.04
C ASP A 193 -20.71 -12.08 8.27
N TYR A 194 -21.31 -11.59 7.20
CA TYR A 194 -22.13 -12.40 6.29
C TYR A 194 -21.33 -13.56 5.68
N MET A 195 -20.14 -13.30 5.14
CA MET A 195 -19.27 -14.33 4.57
C MET A 195 -18.86 -15.37 5.63
N GLN A 196 -18.48 -14.92 6.83
CA GLN A 196 -18.14 -15.79 7.95
C GLN A 196 -19.30 -16.73 8.29
N GLN A 197 -20.52 -16.20 8.44
CA GLN A 197 -21.71 -16.99 8.75
C GLN A 197 -22.00 -18.03 7.66
N ARG A 198 -21.92 -17.62 6.39
CA ARG A 198 -22.16 -18.52 5.25
C ARG A 198 -21.15 -19.65 5.15
N LEU A 199 -19.87 -19.37 5.41
CA LEU A 199 -18.83 -20.39 5.42
C LEU A 199 -19.00 -21.37 6.58
N VAL A 200 -19.22 -20.88 7.81
CA VAL A 200 -19.44 -21.75 8.97
C VAL A 200 -20.66 -22.65 8.76
N ALA A 201 -21.75 -22.13 8.18
CA ALA A 201 -22.95 -22.91 7.88
C ALA A 201 -22.79 -23.89 6.70
N ALA A 202 -21.84 -23.66 5.79
CA ALA A 202 -21.65 -24.49 4.59
C ALA A 202 -20.87 -25.79 4.87
N PHE A 203 -20.22 -25.91 6.02
CA PHE A 203 -19.41 -27.08 6.39
C PHE A 203 -19.94 -27.75 7.66
N PRO A 204 -19.64 -29.06 7.86
CA PRO A 204 -19.97 -29.75 9.10
C PRO A 204 -19.38 -29.05 10.33
N GLU A 205 -20.07 -29.20 11.46
CA GLU A 205 -19.64 -28.63 12.74
C GLU A 205 -18.20 -29.05 13.09
N GLY A 206 -17.41 -28.11 13.61
CA GLY A 206 -16.00 -28.34 13.96
C GLY A 206 -15.02 -28.32 12.79
N ARG A 207 -15.50 -28.25 11.53
CA ARG A 207 -14.61 -28.24 10.35
C ARG A 207 -14.07 -26.84 10.03
N VAL A 208 -14.75 -25.78 10.44
CA VAL A 208 -14.35 -24.39 10.17
C VAL A 208 -13.91 -23.73 11.47
N ARG A 209 -12.74 -23.10 11.44
CA ARG A 209 -12.20 -22.28 12.51
C ARG A 209 -12.03 -20.85 12.01
N VAL A 210 -12.61 -19.87 12.70
CA VAL A 210 -12.27 -18.46 12.49
C VAL A 210 -11.03 -18.14 13.31
N ASN A 211 -10.00 -17.58 12.68
CA ASN A 211 -8.77 -17.18 13.34
C ASN A 211 -8.84 -15.70 13.77
N GLY A 212 -8.14 -15.38 14.85
CA GLY A 212 -8.12 -14.04 15.43
C GLY A 212 -9.10 -13.87 16.61
N PRO A 213 -9.18 -12.67 17.19
CA PRO A 213 -10.02 -12.40 18.33
C PRO A 213 -11.52 -12.42 17.97
N SER A 214 -12.34 -12.92 18.89
CA SER A 214 -13.81 -12.98 18.73
C SER A 214 -14.52 -11.65 18.97
N GLY A 215 -13.86 -10.70 19.64
CA GLY A 215 -14.39 -9.35 19.86
C GLY A 215 -14.45 -8.55 18.55
N PRO A 216 -15.60 -7.95 18.21
CA PRO A 216 -15.76 -7.21 16.95
C PRO A 216 -14.82 -6.01 16.85
N ASP A 217 -14.51 -5.37 17.98
CA ASP A 217 -13.62 -4.19 18.06
C ASP A 217 -12.13 -4.56 18.14
N LEU A 218 -11.81 -5.87 18.20
CA LEU A 218 -10.44 -6.37 18.30
C LEU A 218 -9.88 -6.83 16.94
N ARG A 219 -10.65 -6.69 15.86
CA ARG A 219 -10.25 -7.08 14.50
C ARG A 219 -10.72 -6.03 13.48
N LEU A 220 -10.01 -5.96 12.36
CA LEU A 220 -10.40 -5.08 11.26
C LEU A 220 -11.80 -5.46 10.71
N PRO A 221 -12.58 -4.48 10.23
CA PRO A 221 -13.93 -4.73 9.74
C PRO A 221 -13.96 -5.53 8.43
N ASN A 222 -12.90 -5.48 7.62
CA ASN A 222 -12.85 -6.11 6.29
C ASN A 222 -12.13 -7.46 6.28
N THR A 223 -11.32 -7.79 7.28
CA THR A 223 -10.49 -9.00 7.26
C THR A 223 -11.21 -10.18 7.88
N LEU A 224 -11.20 -11.31 7.19
CA LEU A 224 -11.62 -12.61 7.70
C LEU A 224 -10.47 -13.61 7.50
N SER A 225 -9.96 -14.16 8.59
CA SER A 225 -9.03 -15.30 8.53
C SER A 225 -9.79 -16.55 8.98
N ILE A 226 -9.85 -17.57 8.13
CA ILE A 226 -10.44 -18.86 8.51
C ILE A 226 -9.50 -20.00 8.18
N SER A 227 -9.68 -21.10 8.88
CA SER A 227 -9.10 -22.37 8.50
C SER A 227 -10.16 -23.44 8.35
N ILE A 228 -10.01 -24.30 7.35
CA ILE A 228 -10.95 -25.40 7.08
C ILE A 228 -10.18 -26.73 7.22
N ALA A 229 -10.64 -27.60 8.12
CA ALA A 229 -10.00 -28.88 8.40
C ALA A 229 -10.03 -29.77 7.15
N GLY A 230 -8.84 -30.29 6.81
CA GLY A 230 -8.63 -31.15 5.63
C GLY A 230 -8.66 -30.42 4.29
N LEU A 231 -8.66 -29.08 4.27
CA LEU A 231 -8.54 -28.29 3.05
C LEU A 231 -7.17 -27.60 2.99
N SER A 232 -6.44 -27.80 1.90
CA SER A 232 -5.24 -27.01 1.62
C SER A 232 -5.64 -25.64 1.05
N ALA A 233 -5.26 -24.57 1.76
CA ALA A 233 -5.53 -23.19 1.34
C ALA A 233 -4.95 -22.88 -0.05
N ALA A 234 -3.69 -23.25 -0.28
CA ALA A 234 -3.03 -23.04 -1.57
C ALA A 234 -3.75 -23.78 -2.72
N ALA A 235 -4.15 -25.04 -2.50
CA ALA A 235 -4.88 -25.81 -3.51
C ALA A 235 -6.28 -25.22 -3.79
N ALA A 236 -6.97 -24.75 -2.75
CA ALA A 236 -8.28 -24.12 -2.88
C ALA A 236 -8.20 -22.81 -3.68
N LEU A 237 -7.20 -21.96 -3.40
CA LEU A 237 -7.01 -20.70 -4.13
C LEU A 237 -6.62 -20.95 -5.59
N VAL A 238 -5.78 -21.94 -5.88
CA VAL A 238 -5.49 -22.34 -7.26
C VAL A 238 -6.76 -22.80 -7.99
N ALA A 239 -7.61 -23.59 -7.33
CA ALA A 239 -8.86 -24.08 -7.91
C ALA A 239 -9.92 -22.98 -8.11
N LEU A 240 -9.79 -21.84 -7.41
CA LEU A 240 -10.74 -20.73 -7.46
C LEU A 240 -10.17 -19.48 -8.15
N ALA A 241 -8.95 -19.52 -8.68
CA ALA A 241 -8.24 -18.33 -9.17
C ALA A 241 -8.97 -17.57 -10.29
N ASP A 242 -9.85 -18.24 -11.04
CA ASP A 242 -10.70 -17.65 -12.08
C ASP A 242 -11.94 -16.92 -11.53
N LYS A 243 -12.30 -17.19 -10.27
CA LYS A 243 -13.54 -16.71 -9.61
C LYS A 243 -13.28 -15.88 -8.36
N LEU A 244 -12.12 -16.05 -7.72
CA LEU A 244 -11.79 -15.44 -6.45
C LEU A 244 -10.30 -15.13 -6.38
N ALA A 245 -9.97 -13.87 -6.14
CA ALA A 245 -8.64 -13.44 -5.73
C ALA A 245 -8.64 -13.24 -4.21
N ALA A 246 -7.87 -14.06 -3.50
CA ALA A 246 -7.70 -14.02 -2.06
C ALA A 246 -6.33 -14.62 -1.69
N SER A 247 -5.88 -14.45 -0.45
CA SER A 247 -4.53 -14.82 -0.02
C SER A 247 -4.51 -16.03 0.92
N ALA A 248 -3.49 -16.88 0.85
CA ALA A 248 -3.25 -17.93 1.85
C ALA A 248 -2.44 -17.38 3.03
N GLY A 249 -2.56 -18.01 4.21
CA GLY A 249 -1.63 -17.86 5.36
C GLY A 249 -0.22 -17.47 4.92
N ALA A 250 0.44 -16.48 5.55
CA ALA A 250 1.84 -16.13 5.27
C ALA A 250 2.76 -17.36 5.43
N ALA A 251 2.86 -18.11 4.34
CA ALA A 251 3.69 -19.25 4.07
C ALA A 251 4.00 -19.14 2.58
N CYS A 252 4.78 -18.10 2.25
CA CYS A 252 5.36 -17.95 0.94
C CYS A 252 6.16 -19.21 0.59
N HIS A 253 5.84 -19.81 -0.55
CA HIS A 253 6.79 -20.43 -1.48
C HIS A 253 7.74 -21.51 -0.93
N SER A 254 7.26 -22.42 -0.09
CA SER A 254 7.90 -23.73 0.06
C SER A 254 6.84 -24.83 -0.03
N SER A 255 7.19 -25.92 -0.71
CA SER A 255 6.34 -27.04 -1.13
C SER A 255 5.83 -27.92 0.02
N GLY A 256 5.29 -27.30 1.07
CA GLY A 256 4.63 -27.97 2.18
C GLY A 256 3.60 -27.04 2.81
N ALA A 257 2.39 -27.55 3.04
CA ALA A 257 1.35 -26.87 3.79
C ALA A 257 1.86 -26.55 5.20
N SER A 258 2.42 -25.36 5.39
CA SER A 258 2.91 -24.90 6.68
C SER A 258 2.04 -23.73 7.14
N LEU A 259 1.55 -23.82 8.38
CA LEU A 259 0.86 -22.73 9.07
C LEU A 259 1.74 -21.47 9.09
N SER A 260 1.12 -20.30 8.93
CA SER A 260 1.83 -19.02 9.08
C SER A 260 2.41 -18.87 10.49
N SER A 261 3.46 -18.05 10.61
CA SER A 261 4.12 -17.77 11.89
C SER A 261 3.14 -17.27 12.97
N VAL A 262 2.17 -16.44 12.58
CA VAL A 262 1.10 -15.93 13.45
C VAL A 262 0.18 -17.06 13.93
N LEU A 263 -0.30 -17.92 13.03
CA LEU A 263 -1.20 -19.01 13.40
C LEU A 263 -0.51 -20.08 14.25
N ARG A 264 0.79 -20.29 14.01
CA ARG A 264 1.64 -21.14 14.85
C ARG A 264 1.77 -20.56 16.26
N ALA A 265 1.99 -19.25 16.38
CA ALA A 265 2.04 -18.57 17.67
C ALA A 265 0.69 -18.62 18.42
N MET A 266 -0.42 -18.68 17.68
CA MET A 266 -1.77 -18.85 18.23
C MET A 266 -2.12 -20.29 18.63
N GLY A 267 -1.22 -21.27 18.42
CA GLY A 267 -1.47 -22.68 18.73
C GLY A 267 -2.55 -23.33 17.86
N VAL A 268 -2.72 -22.87 16.61
CA VAL A 268 -3.66 -23.50 15.67
C VAL A 268 -3.13 -24.87 15.23
N ASP A 269 -4.00 -25.88 15.24
CA ASP A 269 -3.65 -27.26 14.90
C ASP A 269 -3.23 -27.38 13.41
N PRO A 270 -2.14 -28.12 13.09
CA PRO A 270 -1.63 -28.32 11.72
C PRO A 270 -2.61 -28.91 10.70
N THR A 271 -3.67 -29.57 11.15
CA THR A 271 -4.71 -30.16 10.28
C THR A 271 -5.63 -29.11 9.64
N PHE A 272 -5.51 -27.85 10.06
CA PHE A 272 -6.28 -26.71 9.56
C PHE A 272 -5.45 -25.90 8.55
N GLY A 273 -5.86 -25.88 7.27
CA GLY A 273 -5.29 -24.97 6.26
C GLY A 273 -5.96 -23.60 6.33
N ALA A 274 -5.18 -22.51 6.35
CA ALA A 274 -5.68 -21.15 6.57
C ALA A 274 -5.75 -20.30 5.30
N VAL A 275 -6.91 -19.67 5.08
CA VAL A 275 -7.20 -18.72 4.00
C VAL A 275 -7.59 -17.36 4.59
N TRP A 276 -7.10 -16.29 3.98
CA TRP A 276 -7.49 -14.91 4.26
C TRP A 276 -8.43 -14.41 3.17
N TRP A 277 -9.40 -13.61 3.57
CA TRP A 277 -10.33 -12.86 2.72
C TRP A 277 -10.48 -11.45 3.29
#